data_AF-A0A7G6X2Y4-F1
#
_entry.id   AF-A0A7G6X2Y4-F1
#
_cell.length_a   1.000
_cell.length_b   1.000
_cell.length_c   1.000
_cell.angle_alpha   90.00
_cell.angle_beta   90.00
_cell.angle_gamma   90.00
#
_symmetry.space_group_name_H-M   'P 1'
#
loop_
_entity.id
_entity.type
_entity.pdbx_description
1 polymer ?
#
loop_
_entity_poly.entity_id
_entity_poly.type
_entity_poly.pdbx_seq_one_letter_code
_entity_poly.pdbx_strand_id
1 'polypeptide(L)'
;MTTLKQNLLALSHFAWQRLRARVEGLTDDEYFWEPFAGSWSVRETADGFKADFSPLPPDPPPFTTIAWRMTHIIDILQAERTATWFGHEPAPTDGIPPVPGSSAEAIKAMEHAYAVWHDRLDSLSQEDLDRPMGTVAGPYAADDGTSFALHILDELIHHGAEVGVVRDVYAGEQTEADPVVAALLQGDRAESVSADVLDRVRQQRPALIAEAVGAQRWAAVPLLIELGFDVNARTTSGASPAHIAAGAGHLSVLRLLAEHGADLSATDPQFQATPLGWAQWFKQPETADFLAAR
;
A
#
# COMPACT_ATOMS: atom_id res chain seq x y z
N MET A 1 -0.13 5.57 -31.80
CA MET A 1 -1.27 5.55 -30.86
C MET A 1 -1.16 4.26 -30.06
N THR A 2 -1.31 4.32 -28.74
CA THR A 2 -1.36 3.10 -27.89
C THR A 2 -2.66 2.33 -28.15
N THR A 3 -2.58 1.00 -28.18
CA THR A 3 -3.75 0.12 -28.33
C THR A 3 -4.49 -0.05 -26.99
N LEU A 4 -5.74 -0.53 -27.04
CA LEU A 4 -6.50 -0.85 -25.82
C LEU A 4 -5.74 -1.85 -24.94
N LYS A 5 -5.24 -2.95 -25.51
CA LYS A 5 -4.43 -3.93 -24.79
C LYS A 5 -3.20 -3.31 -24.12
N GLN A 6 -2.49 -2.43 -24.81
CA GLN A 6 -1.33 -1.72 -24.24
C GLN A 6 -1.73 -0.86 -23.02
N ASN A 7 -2.89 -0.19 -23.08
CA ASN A 7 -3.38 0.59 -21.94
C ASN A 7 -3.80 -0.31 -20.76
N LEU A 8 -4.46 -1.44 -21.03
CA LEU A 8 -4.85 -2.42 -20.00
C LEU A 8 -3.62 -2.99 -19.29
N LEU A 9 -2.60 -3.42 -20.04
CA LEU A 9 -1.33 -3.91 -19.51
C LEU A 9 -0.62 -2.84 -18.67
N ALA A 10 -0.52 -1.61 -19.19
CA ALA A 10 0.15 -0.52 -18.50
C ALA A 10 -0.53 -0.18 -17.16
N LEU A 11 -1.87 -0.10 -17.14
CA LEU A 11 -2.60 0.20 -15.91
C LEU A 11 -2.58 -0.97 -14.93
N SER A 12 -2.67 -2.21 -15.42
CA SER A 12 -2.55 -3.41 -14.57
C SER A 12 -1.17 -3.47 -13.91
N HIS A 13 -0.09 -3.23 -14.66
CA HIS A 13 1.26 -3.17 -14.11
C HIS A 13 1.43 -2.05 -13.09
N PHE A 14 0.89 -0.87 -13.37
CA PHE A 14 0.92 0.23 -12.43
C PHE A 14 0.16 -0.08 -11.13
N ALA A 15 -1.01 -0.70 -11.22
CA ALA A 15 -1.78 -1.13 -10.05
C ALA A 15 -1.01 -2.18 -9.23
N TRP A 16 -0.43 -3.18 -9.90
CA TRP A 16 0.39 -4.20 -9.27
C TRP A 16 1.61 -3.63 -8.54
N GLN A 17 2.38 -2.75 -9.18
CA GLN A 17 3.56 -2.14 -8.54
C GLN A 17 3.20 -1.37 -7.27
N ARG A 18 2.06 -0.66 -7.29
CA ARG A 18 1.56 0.03 -6.08
C ARG A 18 1.21 -0.95 -4.97
N LEU A 19 0.47 -2.02 -5.28
CA LEU A 19 0.16 -3.06 -4.29
C LEU A 19 1.45 -3.73 -3.77
N ARG A 20 2.38 -4.07 -4.66
CA ARG A 20 3.62 -4.76 -4.30
C ARG A 20 4.48 -3.93 -3.36
N ALA A 21 4.66 -2.64 -3.65
CA ALA A 21 5.33 -1.72 -2.75
C ALA A 21 4.58 -1.62 -1.40
N ARG A 22 3.25 -1.59 -1.45
CA ARG A 22 2.41 -1.53 -0.24
C ARG A 22 2.40 -2.79 0.59
N VAL A 23 2.94 -3.93 0.15
CA VAL A 23 3.10 -5.14 0.98
C VAL A 23 4.57 -5.44 1.32
N GLU A 24 5.48 -4.54 0.98
CA GLU A 24 6.88 -4.66 1.40
C GLU A 24 7.01 -4.62 2.93
N GLY A 25 7.85 -5.49 3.48
CA GLY A 25 8.07 -5.60 4.93
C GLY A 25 6.89 -6.16 5.74
N LEU A 26 5.85 -6.70 5.09
CA LEU A 26 4.69 -7.30 5.77
C LEU A 26 5.11 -8.47 6.67
N THR A 27 4.81 -8.38 7.97
CA THR A 27 5.09 -9.44 8.94
C THR A 27 3.92 -10.42 9.06
N ASP A 28 4.14 -11.59 9.64
CA ASP A 28 3.06 -12.54 9.92
C ASP A 28 2.05 -11.98 10.94
N ASP A 29 2.52 -11.24 11.94
CA ASP A 29 1.66 -10.57 12.93
C ASP A 29 0.70 -9.57 12.24
N GLU A 30 1.21 -8.76 11.31
CA GLU A 30 0.41 -7.81 10.53
C GLU A 30 -0.51 -8.55 9.54
N TYR A 31 -0.01 -9.59 8.87
CA TYR A 31 -0.75 -10.38 7.88
C TYR A 31 -2.01 -11.02 8.50
N PHE A 32 -1.87 -11.60 9.69
CA PHE A 32 -2.97 -12.24 10.43
C PHE A 32 -3.72 -11.30 11.37
N TRP A 33 -3.38 -10.01 11.40
CA TRP A 33 -3.99 -9.07 12.33
C TRP A 33 -5.50 -8.89 12.08
N GLU A 34 -6.27 -8.95 13.18
CA GLU A 34 -7.72 -8.78 13.19
C GLU A 34 -8.07 -7.49 13.93
N PRO A 35 -8.51 -6.43 13.22
CA PRO A 35 -8.87 -5.16 13.86
C PRO A 35 -10.16 -5.26 14.68
N PHE A 36 -11.05 -6.20 14.35
CA PHE A 36 -12.35 -6.33 15.00
C PHE A 36 -12.66 -7.79 15.32
N ALA A 37 -13.36 -8.01 16.42
CA ALA A 37 -13.87 -9.34 16.73
C ALA A 37 -14.82 -9.82 15.63
N GLY A 38 -14.60 -11.05 15.15
CA GLY A 38 -15.41 -11.63 14.08
C GLY A 38 -14.97 -11.25 12.68
N SER A 39 -13.78 -10.65 12.51
CA SER A 39 -13.18 -10.45 11.20
C SER A 39 -13.02 -11.76 10.42
N TRP A 40 -13.25 -11.69 9.11
CA TRP A 40 -12.93 -12.79 8.21
C TRP A 40 -11.44 -12.78 7.89
N SER A 41 -10.79 -13.92 8.10
CA SER A 41 -9.34 -14.07 7.93
C SER A 41 -9.01 -15.38 7.22
N VAL A 42 -7.71 -15.67 7.12
CA VAL A 42 -7.23 -17.00 6.78
C VAL A 42 -7.04 -17.80 8.06
N ARG A 43 -7.57 -19.02 8.09
CA ARG A 43 -7.60 -19.91 9.25
C ARG A 43 -6.81 -21.18 8.95
N GLU A 44 -5.99 -21.62 9.90
CA GLU A 44 -5.38 -22.94 9.84
C GLU A 44 -6.47 -24.01 10.06
N THR A 45 -6.50 -25.02 9.18
CA THR A 45 -7.40 -26.17 9.29
C THR A 45 -6.62 -27.46 9.16
N ALA A 46 -7.26 -28.61 9.42
CA ALA A 46 -6.64 -29.92 9.24
C ALA A 46 -6.15 -30.19 7.80
N ASP A 47 -6.74 -29.51 6.80
CA ASP A 47 -6.40 -29.65 5.39
C ASP A 47 -5.50 -28.51 4.88
N GLY A 48 -4.86 -27.78 5.79
CA GLY A 48 -4.10 -26.56 5.48
C GLY A 48 -4.93 -25.29 5.68
N PHE A 49 -4.40 -24.17 5.23
CA PHE A 49 -5.03 -22.87 5.42
C PHE A 49 -6.26 -22.68 4.51
N LYS A 50 -7.29 -22.00 5.02
CA LYS A 50 -8.51 -21.67 4.28
C LYS A 50 -8.97 -20.26 4.64
N ALA A 51 -9.41 -19.48 3.66
CA ALA A 51 -10.06 -18.20 3.94
C ALA A 51 -11.47 -18.44 4.49
N ASP A 52 -11.88 -17.65 5.47
CA ASP A 52 -13.26 -17.61 5.96
C ASP A 52 -14.20 -17.30 4.80
N PHE A 53 -15.25 -18.10 4.65
CA PHE A 53 -16.24 -17.93 3.59
C PHE A 53 -17.60 -18.44 4.06
N SER A 54 -18.65 -17.71 3.72
CA SER A 54 -20.03 -18.14 3.88
C SER A 54 -20.83 -17.77 2.63
N PRO A 55 -21.59 -18.71 2.03
CA PRO A 55 -22.54 -18.39 0.97
C PRO A 55 -23.62 -17.37 1.39
N LEU A 56 -23.90 -17.30 2.69
CA LEU A 56 -24.78 -16.32 3.33
C LEU A 56 -23.98 -15.59 4.40
N PRO A 57 -23.22 -14.53 4.05
CA PRO A 57 -22.45 -13.78 5.03
C PRO A 57 -23.37 -13.12 6.07
N PRO A 58 -22.88 -12.88 7.30
CA PRO A 58 -23.56 -12.04 8.28
C PRO A 58 -23.92 -10.64 7.75
N ASP A 59 -24.92 -10.00 8.35
CA ASP A 59 -25.32 -8.62 8.07
C ASP A 59 -25.09 -7.74 9.33
N PRO A 60 -24.20 -6.74 9.29
CA PRO A 60 -23.36 -6.35 8.15
C PRO A 60 -22.27 -7.39 7.82
N PRO A 61 -21.76 -7.41 6.57
CA PRO A 61 -20.65 -8.26 6.20
C PRO A 61 -19.45 -8.05 7.12
N PRO A 62 -18.75 -9.13 7.53
CA PRO A 62 -17.57 -9.02 8.38
C PRO A 62 -16.45 -8.22 7.71
N PHE A 63 -15.69 -7.50 8.53
CA PHE A 63 -14.44 -6.89 8.07
C PHE A 63 -13.42 -7.98 7.72
N THR A 64 -12.74 -7.86 6.59
CA THR A 64 -11.76 -8.83 6.11
C THR A 64 -10.33 -8.37 6.39
N THR A 65 -9.48 -9.28 6.87
CA THR A 65 -8.07 -9.00 7.17
C THR A 65 -7.19 -8.89 5.91
N ILE A 66 -5.93 -8.50 6.10
CA ILE A 66 -4.92 -8.52 5.04
C ILE A 66 -4.78 -9.94 4.46
N ALA A 67 -4.70 -10.97 5.31
CA ALA A 67 -4.62 -12.36 4.87
C ALA A 67 -5.79 -12.76 3.97
N TRP A 68 -7.01 -12.38 4.35
CA TRP A 68 -8.19 -12.64 3.54
C TRP A 68 -8.15 -11.89 2.21
N ARG A 69 -7.84 -10.59 2.22
CA ARG A 69 -7.81 -9.75 1.01
C ARG A 69 -6.73 -10.19 0.04
N MET A 70 -5.53 -10.52 0.50
CA MET A 70 -4.47 -11.06 -0.35
C MET A 70 -4.89 -12.41 -0.96
N THR A 71 -5.53 -13.29 -0.18
CA THR A 71 -6.05 -14.57 -0.70
C THR A 71 -7.11 -14.34 -1.78
N HIS A 72 -7.99 -13.36 -1.58
CA HIS A 72 -8.99 -13.00 -2.58
C HIS A 72 -8.37 -12.42 -3.85
N ILE A 73 -7.38 -11.54 -3.73
CA ILE A 73 -6.61 -11.02 -4.88
C ILE A 73 -5.92 -12.15 -5.64
N ILE A 74 -5.33 -13.11 -4.92
CA ILE A 74 -4.73 -14.30 -5.55
C ILE A 74 -5.81 -15.02 -6.37
N ASP A 75 -6.97 -15.31 -5.78
CA ASP A 75 -8.10 -16.01 -6.41
C ASP A 75 -8.64 -15.33 -7.67
N ILE A 76 -8.88 -14.02 -7.65
CA ILE A 76 -9.39 -13.29 -8.82
C ILE A 76 -8.41 -13.29 -10.01
N LEU A 77 -7.11 -13.37 -9.74
CA LEU A 77 -6.06 -13.40 -10.76
C LEU A 77 -5.73 -14.82 -11.24
N GLN A 78 -6.36 -15.86 -10.66
CA GLN A 78 -6.04 -17.24 -11.01
C GLN A 78 -6.44 -17.63 -12.43
N ALA A 79 -5.77 -18.67 -12.90
CA ALA A 79 -5.81 -19.21 -14.24
C ALA A 79 -7.21 -19.61 -14.71
N GLU A 80 -7.99 -20.31 -13.88
CA GLU A 80 -9.24 -20.91 -14.30
C GLU A 80 -10.24 -19.83 -14.71
N ARG A 81 -10.47 -18.85 -13.83
CA ARG A 81 -11.36 -17.72 -14.10
C ARG A 81 -10.85 -16.87 -15.25
N THR A 82 -9.58 -16.48 -15.22
CA THR A 82 -9.03 -15.53 -16.18
C THR A 82 -8.83 -16.13 -17.57
N ALA A 83 -8.60 -17.43 -17.73
CA ALA A 83 -8.52 -18.06 -19.04
C ALA A 83 -9.91 -18.33 -19.65
N THR A 84 -10.79 -19.00 -18.89
CA THR A 84 -12.04 -19.55 -19.43
C THR A 84 -13.03 -18.46 -19.84
N TRP A 85 -13.04 -17.31 -19.15
CA TRP A 85 -13.93 -16.19 -19.48
C TRP A 85 -13.47 -15.45 -20.75
N PHE A 86 -12.17 -15.48 -21.08
CA PHE A 86 -11.67 -15.10 -22.40
C PHE A 86 -11.84 -16.19 -23.46
N GLY A 87 -12.32 -17.39 -23.10
CA GLY A 87 -12.55 -18.49 -24.04
C GLY A 87 -11.27 -19.29 -24.33
N HIS A 88 -10.28 -19.17 -23.46
CA HIS A 88 -9.03 -19.91 -23.50
C HIS A 88 -9.06 -21.04 -22.47
N GLU A 89 -8.25 -22.06 -22.71
CA GLU A 89 -7.94 -23.06 -21.68
C GLU A 89 -6.84 -22.54 -20.74
N PRO A 90 -6.90 -22.86 -19.43
CA PRO A 90 -5.80 -22.62 -18.51
C PRO A 90 -4.53 -23.34 -18.98
N ALA A 91 -3.37 -22.67 -18.93
CA ALA A 91 -2.12 -23.32 -19.29
C ALA A 91 -1.68 -24.25 -18.14
N PRO A 92 -1.03 -25.39 -18.44
CA PRO A 92 -0.52 -26.29 -17.39
C PRO A 92 0.45 -25.62 -16.40
N THR A 93 1.12 -24.56 -16.86
CA THR A 93 2.07 -23.77 -16.06
C THR A 93 1.41 -22.72 -15.18
N ASP A 94 0.12 -22.41 -15.40
CA ASP A 94 -0.55 -21.36 -14.66
C ASP A 94 -0.70 -21.74 -13.18
N GLY A 95 -1.01 -23.00 -12.87
CA GLY A 95 -1.11 -23.51 -11.50
C GLY A 95 -2.13 -22.81 -10.60
N ILE A 96 -2.33 -23.33 -9.38
CA ILE A 96 -3.14 -22.71 -8.34
C ILE A 96 -2.32 -22.73 -7.05
N PRO A 97 -1.83 -21.58 -6.57
CA PRO A 97 -1.13 -21.55 -5.29
C PRO A 97 -2.12 -21.90 -4.16
N PRO A 98 -1.68 -22.64 -3.13
CA PRO A 98 -2.51 -22.87 -1.96
C PRO A 98 -2.81 -21.55 -1.24
N VAL A 99 -3.85 -21.54 -0.40
CA VAL A 99 -4.11 -20.42 0.51
C VAL A 99 -2.86 -20.22 1.39
N PRO A 100 -2.25 -19.03 1.39
CA PRO A 100 -1.00 -18.81 2.10
C PRO A 100 -1.15 -18.90 3.62
N GLY A 101 -0.18 -19.54 4.28
CA GLY A 101 -0.10 -19.65 5.75
C GLY A 101 0.84 -18.63 6.39
N SER A 102 1.44 -17.74 5.61
CA SER A 102 2.35 -16.69 6.07
C SER A 102 2.36 -15.50 5.10
N SER A 103 2.86 -14.35 5.55
CA SER A 103 3.02 -13.16 4.71
C SER A 103 3.97 -13.42 3.53
N ALA A 104 5.04 -14.19 3.77
CA ALA A 104 6.01 -14.55 2.74
C ALA A 104 5.42 -15.44 1.66
N GLU A 105 4.63 -16.45 2.05
CA GLU A 105 3.88 -17.27 1.09
C GLU A 105 2.84 -16.45 0.33
N ALA A 106 2.18 -15.49 0.98
CA ALA A 106 1.18 -14.65 0.36
C ALA A 106 1.78 -13.72 -0.70
N ILE A 107 2.93 -13.11 -0.41
CA ILE A 107 3.66 -12.28 -1.38
C ILE A 107 4.05 -13.12 -2.59
N LYS A 108 4.60 -14.32 -2.38
CA LYS A 108 4.99 -15.23 -3.46
C LYS A 108 3.78 -15.67 -4.31
N ALA A 109 2.66 -15.98 -3.67
CA ALA A 109 1.44 -16.39 -4.36
C ALA A 109 0.83 -15.24 -5.17
N MET A 110 0.86 -14.00 -4.66
CA MET A 110 0.43 -12.82 -5.42
C MET A 110 1.34 -12.54 -6.62
N GLU A 111 2.66 -12.65 -6.45
CA GLU A 111 3.63 -12.47 -7.55
C GLU A 111 3.37 -13.50 -8.67
N HIS A 112 3.12 -14.75 -8.30
CA HIS A 112 2.75 -15.81 -9.22
C HIS A 112 1.42 -15.52 -9.93
N ALA A 113 0.35 -15.22 -9.17
CA ALA A 113 -0.98 -14.96 -9.73
C ALA A 113 -0.98 -13.74 -10.66
N TYR A 114 -0.24 -12.68 -10.30
CA TYR A 114 -0.09 -11.51 -11.17
C TYR A 114 0.69 -11.83 -12.45
N ALA A 115 1.73 -12.67 -12.40
CA ALA A 115 2.43 -13.10 -13.61
C ALA A 115 1.50 -13.86 -14.57
N VAL A 116 0.67 -14.78 -14.04
CA VAL A 116 -0.35 -15.49 -14.83
C VAL A 116 -1.33 -14.51 -15.47
N TRP A 117 -1.87 -13.57 -14.70
CA TRP A 117 -2.79 -12.55 -15.22
C TRP A 117 -2.13 -11.67 -16.30
N HIS A 118 -0.92 -11.19 -16.05
CA HIS A 118 -0.18 -10.34 -16.97
C HIS A 118 0.07 -11.05 -18.30
N ASP A 119 0.59 -12.27 -18.26
CA ASP A 119 0.92 -13.05 -19.45
C ASP A 119 -0.36 -13.43 -20.21
N ARG A 120 -1.45 -13.71 -19.50
CA ARG A 120 -2.77 -13.92 -20.09
C ARG A 120 -3.23 -12.68 -20.85
N LEU A 121 -3.21 -11.52 -20.20
CA LEU A 121 -3.65 -10.25 -20.79
C LEU A 121 -2.79 -9.87 -22.01
N ASP A 122 -1.48 -10.11 -21.98
CA ASP A 122 -0.58 -9.84 -23.10
C ASP A 122 -0.83 -10.78 -24.29
N SER A 123 -1.22 -12.03 -24.01
CA SER A 123 -1.54 -13.02 -25.05
C SER A 123 -2.83 -12.73 -25.83
N LEU A 124 -3.74 -11.89 -25.29
CA LEU A 124 -5.03 -11.64 -25.92
C LEU A 124 -4.91 -10.92 -27.27
N SER A 125 -5.77 -11.34 -28.19
CA SER A 125 -6.06 -10.65 -29.45
C SER A 125 -7.18 -9.61 -29.25
N GLN A 126 -7.42 -8.78 -30.27
CA GLN A 126 -8.57 -7.88 -30.25
C GLN A 126 -9.90 -8.66 -30.34
N GLU A 127 -9.92 -9.80 -31.02
CA GLU A 127 -11.10 -10.66 -31.11
C GLU A 127 -11.49 -11.21 -29.73
N ASP A 128 -10.51 -11.61 -28.91
CA ASP A 128 -10.76 -12.09 -27.54
C ASP A 128 -11.37 -10.99 -26.66
N LEU A 129 -10.97 -9.74 -26.88
CA LEU A 129 -11.47 -8.57 -26.16
C LEU A 129 -12.86 -8.11 -26.61
N ASP A 130 -13.22 -8.34 -27.88
CA ASP A 130 -14.51 -7.94 -28.46
C ASP A 130 -15.58 -9.05 -28.35
N ARG A 131 -15.16 -10.30 -28.14
CA ARG A 131 -16.06 -11.45 -28.06
C ARG A 131 -16.91 -11.40 -26.78
N PRO A 132 -18.22 -11.66 -26.84
CA PRO A 132 -19.04 -11.90 -25.65
C PRO A 132 -18.50 -13.09 -24.85
N MET A 133 -18.40 -12.96 -23.53
CA MET A 133 -17.85 -14.00 -22.65
C MET A 133 -18.59 -15.33 -22.77
N GLY A 134 -19.91 -15.30 -22.98
CA GLY A 134 -20.75 -16.47 -23.15
C GLY A 134 -21.20 -17.08 -21.82
N THR A 135 -21.81 -18.26 -21.88
CA THR A 135 -22.55 -18.86 -20.75
C THR A 135 -21.71 -19.11 -19.50
N VAL A 136 -20.38 -19.23 -19.63
CA VAL A 136 -19.45 -19.38 -18.50
C VAL A 136 -19.53 -18.19 -17.53
N ALA A 137 -19.83 -16.99 -18.02
CA ALA A 137 -19.96 -15.77 -17.21
C ALA A 137 -21.36 -15.57 -16.62
N GLY A 138 -22.28 -16.54 -16.80
CA GLY A 138 -23.61 -16.53 -16.23
C GLY A 138 -24.40 -15.25 -16.58
N PRO A 139 -24.79 -14.41 -15.60
CA PRO A 139 -25.54 -13.18 -15.86
C PRO A 139 -24.77 -12.16 -16.72
N TYR A 140 -23.45 -12.26 -16.80
CA TYR A 140 -22.58 -11.39 -17.59
C TYR A 140 -22.27 -11.95 -18.99
N ALA A 141 -22.97 -13.00 -19.44
CA ALA A 141 -22.67 -13.69 -20.70
C ALA A 141 -22.66 -12.81 -21.96
N ALA A 142 -23.39 -11.68 -21.94
CA ALA A 142 -23.46 -10.73 -23.04
C ALA A 142 -22.36 -9.66 -23.02
N ASP A 143 -21.65 -9.50 -21.90
CA ASP A 143 -20.53 -8.58 -21.79
C ASP A 143 -19.30 -9.16 -22.51
N ASP A 144 -18.40 -8.29 -22.94
CA ASP A 144 -17.24 -8.65 -23.74
C ASP A 144 -15.95 -8.86 -22.91
N GLY A 145 -14.91 -9.38 -23.56
CA GLY A 145 -13.61 -9.56 -22.92
C GLY A 145 -13.01 -8.26 -22.39
N THR A 146 -13.26 -7.12 -23.04
CA THR A 146 -12.82 -5.81 -22.55
C THR A 146 -13.46 -5.50 -21.19
N SER A 147 -14.76 -5.73 -21.04
CA SER A 147 -15.50 -5.55 -19.79
C SER A 147 -14.93 -6.45 -18.69
N PHE A 148 -14.60 -7.70 -19.02
CA PHE A 148 -13.95 -8.61 -18.08
C PHE A 148 -12.54 -8.18 -17.67
N ALA A 149 -11.72 -7.73 -18.63
CA ALA A 149 -10.38 -7.25 -18.33
C ALA A 149 -10.39 -6.02 -17.40
N LEU A 150 -11.35 -5.11 -17.63
CA LEU A 150 -11.59 -3.97 -16.77
C LEU A 150 -12.10 -4.39 -15.39
N HIS A 151 -12.96 -5.40 -15.30
CA HIS A 151 -13.41 -5.98 -14.03
C HIS A 151 -12.23 -6.48 -13.20
N ILE A 152 -11.37 -7.35 -13.76
CA ILE A 152 -10.20 -7.88 -13.04
C ILE A 152 -9.26 -6.75 -12.59
N LEU A 153 -9.11 -5.72 -13.43
CA LEU A 153 -8.31 -4.56 -13.09
C LEU A 153 -8.92 -3.73 -11.95
N ASP A 154 -10.23 -3.54 -11.95
CA ASP A 154 -10.95 -2.85 -10.88
C ASP A 154 -10.80 -3.61 -9.55
N GLU A 155 -11.00 -4.93 -9.56
CA GLU A 155 -10.84 -5.78 -8.38
C GLU A 155 -9.41 -5.72 -7.81
N LEU A 156 -8.38 -5.76 -8.66
CA LEU A 156 -6.99 -5.61 -8.24
C LEU A 156 -6.72 -4.24 -7.61
N ILE A 157 -7.26 -3.16 -8.20
CA ILE A 157 -7.10 -1.79 -7.67
C ILE A 157 -7.85 -1.64 -6.35
N HIS A 158 -9.11 -2.08 -6.32
CA HIS A 158 -10.02 -1.95 -5.19
C HIS A 158 -9.49 -2.71 -3.98
N HIS A 159 -9.26 -4.02 -4.11
CA HIS A 159 -8.77 -4.84 -3.01
C HIS A 159 -7.31 -4.53 -2.66
N GLY A 160 -6.49 -4.14 -3.64
CA GLY A 160 -5.14 -3.67 -3.37
C GLY A 160 -5.13 -2.39 -2.51
N ALA A 161 -6.08 -1.48 -2.72
CA ALA A 161 -6.26 -0.31 -1.89
C ALA A 161 -6.74 -0.69 -0.48
N GLU A 162 -7.66 -1.64 -0.34
CA GLU A 162 -8.11 -2.13 0.97
C GLU A 162 -6.96 -2.74 1.78
N VAL A 163 -6.12 -3.58 1.17
CA VAL A 163 -4.89 -4.08 1.82
C VAL A 163 -4.06 -2.90 2.33
N GLY A 164 -3.87 -1.89 1.48
CA GLY A 164 -3.19 -0.67 1.87
C GLY A 164 -3.82 0.00 3.09
N VAL A 165 -5.13 0.21 3.10
CA VAL A 165 -5.84 0.85 4.21
C VAL A 165 -5.70 0.05 5.49
N VAL A 166 -5.88 -1.28 5.46
CA VAL A 166 -5.74 -2.12 6.66
C VAL A 166 -4.33 -2.03 7.24
N ARG A 167 -3.29 -2.02 6.38
CA ARG A 167 -1.91 -1.79 6.82
C ARG A 167 -1.71 -0.43 7.49
N ASP A 168 -2.29 0.64 6.93
CA ASP A 168 -2.18 1.97 7.55
C ASP A 168 -2.88 2.02 8.91
N VAL A 169 -4.02 1.34 9.07
CA VAL A 169 -4.71 1.22 10.37
C VAL A 169 -3.84 0.42 11.34
N TYR A 170 -3.29 -0.72 10.93
CA TYR A 170 -2.36 -1.51 11.76
C TYR A 170 -1.19 -0.66 12.25
N ALA A 171 -0.51 0.04 11.33
CA ALA A 171 0.62 0.90 11.66
C ALA A 171 0.21 2.05 12.61
N GLY A 172 -0.99 2.62 12.43
CA GLY A 172 -1.58 3.60 13.32
C GLY A 172 -1.81 3.07 14.73
N GLU A 173 -2.41 1.88 14.85
CA GLU A 173 -2.62 1.25 16.16
C GLU A 173 -1.32 0.87 16.85
N GLN A 174 -0.34 0.31 16.12
CA GLN A 174 0.98 0.04 16.70
C GLN A 174 1.68 1.35 17.13
N THR A 175 1.44 2.46 16.42
CA THR A 175 1.94 3.79 16.79
C THR A 175 1.31 4.29 18.08
N GLU A 176 0.01 4.07 18.29
CA GLU A 176 -0.71 4.48 19.50
C GLU A 176 -0.51 3.52 20.67
N ALA A 177 -0.09 2.28 20.41
CA ALA A 177 0.21 1.29 21.43
C ALA A 177 1.48 1.61 22.25
N ASP A 178 2.45 2.35 21.69
CA ASP A 178 3.58 2.88 22.46
C ASP A 178 3.22 4.26 23.06
N PRO A 179 2.96 4.34 24.39
CA PRO A 179 2.53 5.59 25.01
C PRO A 179 3.58 6.69 24.94
N VAL A 180 4.87 6.34 24.81
CA VAL A 180 5.95 7.32 24.64
C VAL A 180 5.86 7.92 23.25
N VAL A 181 5.74 7.10 22.21
CA VAL A 181 5.58 7.58 20.83
C VAL A 181 4.32 8.42 20.70
N ALA A 182 3.20 7.99 21.29
CA ALA A 182 1.96 8.73 21.29
C ALA A 182 2.10 10.13 21.93
N ALA A 183 2.75 10.21 23.09
CA ALA A 183 3.04 11.48 23.78
C ALA A 183 3.94 12.40 22.94
N LEU A 184 5.06 11.85 22.42
CA LEU A 184 6.00 12.60 21.58
C LEU A 184 5.31 13.19 20.35
N LEU A 185 4.44 12.42 19.69
CA LEU A 185 3.69 12.90 18.53
C LEU A 185 2.62 13.95 18.89
N GLN A 186 2.21 14.05 20.15
CA GLN A 186 1.36 15.15 20.64
C GLN A 186 2.18 16.40 21.03
N GLY A 187 3.51 16.34 20.94
CA GLY A 187 4.40 17.39 21.43
C GLY A 187 4.56 17.38 22.95
N ASP A 188 4.15 16.31 23.61
CA ASP A 188 4.37 16.12 25.05
C ASP A 188 5.70 15.36 25.25
N ARG A 189 6.61 15.98 26.00
CA ARG A 189 7.88 15.35 26.36
C ARG A 189 7.68 14.14 27.24
N ALA A 190 6.55 14.08 27.97
CA ALA A 190 6.31 13.22 29.13
C ALA A 190 7.53 13.27 30.06
N GLU A 191 7.52 14.13 31.08
CA GLU A 191 8.70 14.55 31.88
C GLU A 191 9.52 13.42 32.59
N SER A 192 9.27 12.14 32.29
CA SER A 192 9.91 10.95 32.86
C SER A 192 10.48 9.95 31.83
N VAL A 193 10.55 10.25 30.53
CA VAL A 193 11.11 9.29 29.56
C VAL A 193 12.64 9.20 29.70
N SER A 194 13.16 8.01 30.01
CA SER A 194 14.60 7.79 30.15
C SER A 194 15.34 7.86 28.81
N ALA A 195 16.64 8.16 28.85
CA ALA A 195 17.49 8.19 27.66
C ALA A 195 17.45 6.85 26.90
N ASP A 196 17.50 5.72 27.61
CA ASP A 196 17.43 4.38 27.01
C ASP A 196 16.12 4.13 26.26
N VAL A 197 15.00 4.67 26.76
CA VAL A 197 13.71 4.57 26.09
C VAL A 197 13.72 5.39 24.80
N LEU A 198 14.25 6.62 24.85
CA LEU A 198 14.35 7.47 23.66
C LEU A 198 15.31 6.86 22.62
N ASP A 199 16.43 6.27 23.03
CA ASP A 199 17.35 5.57 22.14
C ASP A 199 16.67 4.40 21.44
N ARG A 200 15.89 3.60 22.18
CA ARG A 200 15.10 2.51 21.61
C ARG A 200 14.09 3.04 20.59
N VAL A 201 13.35 4.10 20.92
CA VAL A 201 12.35 4.68 20.00
C VAL A 201 13.03 5.22 18.74
N ARG A 202 14.17 5.91 18.85
CA ARG A 202 14.94 6.38 17.68
C ARG A 202 15.38 5.23 16.78
N GLN A 203 15.81 4.11 17.36
CA GLN A 203 16.22 2.92 16.60
C GLN A 203 15.02 2.22 15.92
N GLN A 204 13.89 2.12 16.61
CA GLN A 204 12.69 1.47 16.11
C GLN A 204 11.91 2.33 15.12
N ARG A 205 11.94 3.66 15.29
CA ARG A 205 11.20 4.65 14.51
C ARG A 205 12.08 5.83 14.11
N PRO A 206 13.11 5.60 13.27
CA PRO A 206 14.04 6.66 12.87
C PRO A 206 13.32 7.82 12.15
N ALA A 207 12.24 7.52 11.42
CA ALA A 207 11.47 8.48 10.63
C ALA A 207 10.36 9.21 11.42
N LEU A 208 10.38 9.21 12.76
CA LEU A 208 9.29 9.76 13.58
C LEU A 208 8.98 11.24 13.29
N ILE A 209 10.00 12.04 12.90
CA ILE A 209 9.79 13.42 12.44
C ILE A 209 8.97 13.44 11.14
N ALA A 210 9.30 12.60 10.17
CA ALA A 210 8.62 12.50 8.88
C ALA A 210 7.16 12.06 9.05
N GLU A 211 6.92 11.11 9.96
CA GLU A 211 5.58 10.66 10.33
C GLU A 211 4.76 11.77 10.98
N ALA A 212 5.36 12.53 11.92
CA ALA A 212 4.70 13.65 12.58
C ALA A 212 4.25 14.71 11.56
N VAL A 213 5.13 15.11 10.64
CA VAL A 213 4.76 16.08 9.59
C VAL A 213 3.74 15.50 8.59
N GLY A 214 3.84 14.22 8.25
CA GLY A 214 2.88 13.52 7.38
C GLY A 214 1.48 13.48 7.99
N ALA A 215 1.40 13.29 9.30
CA ALA A 215 0.16 13.33 10.08
C ALA A 215 -0.24 14.76 10.50
N GLN A 216 0.43 15.80 9.98
CA GLN A 216 0.20 17.22 10.30
C GLN A 216 0.33 17.57 11.80
N ARG A 217 1.11 16.80 12.55
CA ARG A 217 1.44 17.01 13.96
C ARG A 217 2.61 17.99 14.07
N TRP A 218 2.47 19.18 13.47
CA TRP A 218 3.54 20.18 13.32
C TRP A 218 4.15 20.63 14.66
N ALA A 219 3.34 20.66 15.73
CA ALA A 219 3.78 21.03 17.07
C ALA A 219 4.75 20.03 17.71
N ALA A 220 4.77 18.77 17.26
CA ALA A 220 5.71 17.76 17.74
C ALA A 220 7.13 17.95 17.18
N VAL A 221 7.27 18.58 16.02
CA VAL A 221 8.56 18.65 15.29
C VAL A 221 9.68 19.28 16.13
N PRO A 222 9.49 20.44 16.80
CA PRO A 222 10.55 21.02 17.62
C PRO A 222 11.02 20.09 18.74
N LEU A 223 10.09 19.41 19.41
CA LEU A 223 10.41 18.46 20.47
C LEU A 223 11.19 17.27 19.93
N LEU A 224 10.75 16.67 18.82
CA LEU A 224 11.42 15.52 18.22
C LEU A 224 12.85 15.86 17.78
N ILE A 225 13.08 17.07 17.24
CA ILE A 225 14.42 17.56 16.92
C ILE A 225 15.26 17.74 18.18
N GLU A 226 14.72 18.34 19.24
CA GLU A 226 15.41 18.52 20.53
C GLU A 226 15.82 17.16 21.14
N LEU A 227 14.96 16.15 20.99
CA LEU A 227 15.23 14.79 21.43
C LEU A 227 16.15 14.01 20.48
N GLY A 228 16.73 14.65 19.47
CA GLY A 228 17.78 14.05 18.62
C GLY A 228 17.27 13.01 17.62
N PHE A 229 16.00 13.07 17.22
CA PHE A 229 15.53 12.29 16.07
C PHE A 229 16.15 12.81 14.77
N ASP A 230 16.40 11.92 13.81
CA ASP A 230 17.05 12.27 12.55
C ASP A 230 16.11 13.11 11.67
N VAL A 231 16.52 14.35 11.37
CA VAL A 231 15.79 15.30 10.53
C VAL A 231 15.72 14.89 9.06
N ASN A 232 16.54 13.92 8.64
CA ASN A 232 16.61 13.42 7.27
C ASN A 232 16.01 12.03 7.09
N ALA A 233 15.61 11.36 8.17
CA ALA A 233 15.03 10.03 8.10
C ALA A 233 13.72 10.06 7.29
N ARG A 234 13.62 9.15 6.32
CA ARG A 234 12.55 9.14 5.32
C ARG A 234 11.43 8.17 5.72
N THR A 235 10.21 8.50 5.30
CA THR A 235 9.08 7.55 5.36
C THR A 235 9.36 6.31 4.52
N THR A 236 8.51 5.29 4.65
CA THR A 236 8.53 4.09 3.80
C THR A 236 8.34 4.40 2.30
N SER A 237 7.64 5.49 1.96
CA SER A 237 7.54 6.02 0.59
C SER A 237 8.77 6.82 0.14
N GLY A 238 9.77 6.98 1.01
CA GLY A 238 11.03 7.66 0.69
C GLY A 238 10.98 9.19 0.78
N ALA A 239 9.89 9.78 1.27
CA ALA A 239 9.78 11.23 1.48
C ALA A 239 10.50 11.65 2.79
N SER A 240 11.30 12.70 2.74
CA SER A 240 11.91 13.28 3.95
C SER A 240 10.97 14.30 4.63
N PRO A 241 11.23 14.69 5.89
CA PRO A 241 10.45 15.74 6.55
C PRO A 241 10.39 17.04 5.75
N ALA A 242 11.49 17.40 5.07
CA ALA A 242 11.57 18.59 4.23
C ALA A 242 10.63 18.52 3.01
N HIS A 243 10.51 17.35 2.36
CA HIS A 243 9.57 17.16 1.24
C HIS A 243 8.14 17.45 1.69
N ILE A 244 7.74 16.84 2.81
CA ILE A 244 6.37 16.92 3.34
C ILE A 244 6.07 18.36 3.80
N ALA A 245 6.96 18.99 4.57
CA ALA A 245 6.78 20.37 5.02
C ALA A 245 6.70 21.36 3.85
N ALA A 246 7.50 21.16 2.81
CA ALA A 246 7.48 21.99 1.60
C ALA A 246 6.18 21.82 0.80
N GLY A 247 5.75 20.58 0.52
CA GLY A 247 4.50 20.31 -0.19
C GLY A 247 3.25 20.78 0.57
N ALA A 248 3.31 20.77 1.91
CA ALA A 248 2.24 21.28 2.77
C ALA A 248 2.31 22.79 3.04
N GLY A 249 3.33 23.50 2.56
CA GLY A 249 3.47 24.95 2.73
C GLY A 249 3.85 25.40 4.15
N HIS A 250 4.30 24.49 5.03
CA HIS A 250 4.65 24.79 6.41
C HIS A 250 6.06 25.39 6.52
N LEU A 251 6.20 26.64 6.08
CA LEU A 251 7.48 27.35 6.01
C LEU A 251 8.24 27.41 7.35
N SER A 252 7.54 27.57 8.47
CA SER A 252 8.17 27.61 9.80
C SER A 252 8.85 26.29 10.15
N VAL A 253 8.19 25.16 9.90
CA VAL A 253 8.75 23.82 10.11
C VAL A 253 9.88 23.55 9.13
N LEU A 254 9.73 23.94 7.87
CA LEU A 254 10.78 23.80 6.86
C LEU A 254 12.05 24.58 7.23
N ARG A 255 11.91 25.80 7.78
CA ARG A 255 13.02 26.60 8.33
C ARG A 255 13.71 25.89 9.48
N LEU A 256 12.93 25.41 10.44
CA LEU A 256 13.44 24.69 11.60
C LEU A 256 14.23 23.43 11.21
N LEU A 257 13.71 22.66 10.25
CA LEU A 257 14.39 21.49 9.70
C LEU A 257 15.72 21.89 9.03
N ALA A 258 15.73 22.94 8.22
CA ALA A 258 16.93 23.44 7.56
C ALA A 258 18.00 23.93 8.56
N GLU A 259 17.58 24.61 9.63
CA GLU A 259 18.46 25.06 10.73
C GLU A 259 19.16 23.89 11.43
N HIS A 260 18.54 22.70 11.43
CA HIS A 260 19.08 21.49 12.04
C HIS A 260 19.68 20.51 11.03
N GLY A 261 19.98 20.96 9.81
CA GLY A 261 20.74 20.18 8.82
C GLY A 261 19.92 19.25 7.94
N ALA A 262 18.63 19.54 7.72
CA ALA A 262 17.85 18.84 6.72
C ALA A 262 18.42 19.06 5.30
N ASP A 263 18.56 17.98 4.53
CA ASP A 263 18.94 18.01 3.11
C ASP A 263 17.76 18.46 2.25
N LEU A 264 17.86 19.69 1.76
CA LEU A 264 16.84 20.34 0.91
C LEU A 264 17.01 20.02 -0.57
N SER A 265 18.04 19.26 -0.93
CA SER A 265 18.37 18.88 -2.32
C SER A 265 18.06 17.42 -2.64
N ALA A 266 17.83 16.60 -1.62
CA ALA A 266 17.49 15.19 -1.76
C ALA A 266 16.23 15.00 -2.61
N THR A 267 16.22 14.00 -3.49
CA THR A 267 15.03 13.62 -4.26
C THR A 267 14.27 12.47 -3.62
N ASP A 268 12.96 12.46 -3.72
CA ASP A 268 12.12 11.31 -3.37
C ASP A 268 12.19 10.23 -4.47
N PRO A 269 12.09 8.93 -4.14
CA PRO A 269 12.24 7.86 -5.12
C PRO A 269 11.05 7.75 -6.09
N GLN A 270 9.86 8.21 -5.69
CA GLN A 270 8.62 8.00 -6.44
C GLN A 270 8.49 8.98 -7.61
N PHE A 271 8.74 10.26 -7.36
CA PHE A 271 8.59 11.34 -8.33
C PHE A 271 9.92 11.92 -8.79
N GLN A 272 11.04 11.49 -8.19
CA GLN A 272 12.36 12.06 -8.44
C GLN A 272 12.37 13.58 -8.20
N ALA A 273 11.53 14.06 -7.28
CA ALA A 273 11.35 15.48 -7.00
C ALA A 273 12.05 15.86 -5.69
N THR A 274 12.60 17.06 -5.64
CA THR A 274 13.17 17.65 -4.42
C THR A 274 12.06 18.28 -3.56
N PRO A 275 12.34 18.74 -2.33
CA PRO A 275 11.41 19.57 -1.58
C PRO A 275 10.90 20.80 -2.37
N LEU A 276 11.75 21.41 -3.21
CA LEU A 276 11.33 22.51 -4.09
C LEU A 276 10.32 22.02 -5.14
N GLY A 277 10.57 20.85 -5.73
CA GLY A 277 9.64 20.24 -6.67
C GLY A 277 8.27 19.98 -6.04
N TRP A 278 8.24 19.50 -4.79
CA TRP A 278 6.99 19.32 -4.04
C TRP A 278 6.29 20.65 -3.79
N ALA A 279 6.99 21.67 -3.29
CA ALA A 279 6.42 23.00 -3.08
C ALA A 279 5.81 23.58 -4.38
N GLN A 280 6.49 23.43 -5.51
CA GLN A 280 5.99 23.89 -6.81
C GLN A 280 4.76 23.10 -7.28
N TRP A 281 4.80 21.77 -7.17
CA TRP A 281 3.70 20.89 -7.57
C TRP A 281 2.41 21.19 -6.79
N PHE A 282 2.54 21.34 -5.47
CA PHE A 282 1.43 21.65 -4.57
C PHE A 282 1.13 23.15 -4.48
N LYS A 283 1.82 23.99 -5.25
CA LYS A 283 1.60 25.43 -5.37
C LYS A 283 1.74 26.18 -4.03
N GLN A 284 2.86 25.95 -3.35
CA GLN A 284 3.23 26.55 -2.07
C GLN A 284 4.31 27.64 -2.25
N PRO A 285 3.94 28.87 -2.66
CA PRO A 285 4.88 29.86 -3.17
C PRO A 285 5.93 30.29 -2.13
N GLU A 286 5.56 30.51 -0.87
CA GLU A 286 6.49 31.00 0.14
C GLU A 286 7.57 29.96 0.48
N THR A 287 7.21 28.67 0.49
CA THR A 287 8.19 27.59 0.66
C THR A 287 9.04 27.39 -0.57
N ALA A 288 8.47 27.53 -1.78
CA ALA A 288 9.22 27.43 -3.02
C ALA A 288 10.27 28.55 -3.12
N ASP A 289 9.90 29.79 -2.79
CA ASP A 289 10.81 30.93 -2.76
C ASP A 289 11.95 30.72 -1.74
N PHE A 290 11.62 30.22 -0.55
CA PHE A 290 12.59 29.90 0.49
C PHE A 290 13.60 28.83 0.03
N LEU A 291 13.14 27.82 -0.71
CA LEU A 291 13.95 26.71 -1.21
C LEU A 291 14.78 27.12 -2.43
N ALA A 292 14.24 27.95 -3.33
CA ALA A 292 14.95 28.45 -4.50
C ALA A 292 16.11 29.41 -4.15
N ALA A 293 16.08 30.00 -2.95
CA ALA A 293 17.09 30.92 -2.46
C ALA A 293 18.31 30.24 -1.79
N ARG A 294 18.44 28.91 -1.82
CA ARG A 294 19.50 28.14 -1.15
C ARG A 294 20.28 27.25 -2.11
#